data_AF-A0A969L4G8-F1
#
_entry.id   AF-A0A969L4G8-F1
#
_cell.length_a   1.000
_cell.length_b   1.000
_cell.length_c   1.000
_cell.angle_alpha   90.00
_cell.angle_beta   90.00
_cell.angle_gamma   90.00
#
_symmetry.space_group_name_H-M   'P 1'
#
loop_
_entity.id
_entity.type
_entity.pdbx_description
1 polymer ?
#
loop_
_entity_poly.entity_id
_entity_poly.type
_entity_poly.pdbx_seq_one_letter_code
_entity_poly.pdbx_strand_id
1 'polypeptide(L)'
;MILPHTLFGQEEKNPPKAENELELSNDSIFEKDDENYLFPFINHYAYYYDEDEYNEIKKNAAKGYLEKTYQSLYNYVMKFGPKNFQKDNYLLWRLAKMAEQLGYTGKAKAFYRLVIKHHPSGQDMSHRRPL
;
A
#
# COMPACT_ATOMS: atom_id res chain seq x y z
N MET A 1 -17.99 -6.94 73.54
CA MET A 1 -17.29 -5.72 73.09
C MET A 1 -18.19 -5.10 72.02
N ILE A 2 -19.08 -4.16 72.36
CA ILE A 2 -18.93 -2.68 72.38
C ILE A 2 -18.53 -2.11 70.99
N LEU A 3 -19.45 -1.30 70.43
CA LEU A 3 -19.55 -0.55 69.14
C LEU A 3 -18.50 0.60 69.03
N PRO A 4 -18.50 1.61 68.09
CA PRO A 4 -19.29 1.91 66.86
C PRO A 4 -18.44 2.51 65.67
N HIS A 5 -19.05 2.85 64.52
CA HIS A 5 -19.13 4.25 64.00
C HIS A 5 -19.92 4.37 62.67
N THR A 6 -21.12 4.94 62.81
CA THR A 6 -21.80 6.04 62.09
C THR A 6 -21.36 6.53 60.70
N LEU A 7 -22.37 6.54 59.80
CA LEU A 7 -22.81 7.49 58.74
C LEU A 7 -21.81 8.34 57.92
N PHE A 8 -22.13 8.44 56.62
CA PHE A 8 -22.43 9.64 55.78
C PHE A 8 -22.25 9.19 54.31
N GLY A 9 -23.26 9.11 53.43
CA GLY A 9 -24.13 10.18 52.98
C GLY A 9 -23.52 10.86 51.76
N GLN A 10 -24.15 10.72 50.58
CA GLN A 10 -24.43 11.75 49.56
C GLN A 10 -24.56 11.13 48.15
N GLU A 11 -25.81 11.09 47.67
CA GLU A 11 -26.17 10.96 46.27
C GLU A 11 -25.93 12.32 45.59
N GLU A 12 -25.08 12.37 44.56
CA GLU A 12 -24.98 13.56 43.70
C GLU A 12 -25.01 13.21 42.20
N LYS A 13 -26.19 13.49 41.63
CA LYS A 13 -26.43 14.34 40.46
C LYS A 13 -25.89 13.89 39.10
N ASN A 14 -26.80 13.29 38.35
CA ASN A 14 -26.81 13.27 36.88
C ASN A 14 -27.01 14.71 36.34
N PRO A 15 -26.19 15.22 35.41
CA PRO A 15 -26.62 16.26 34.47
C PRO A 15 -27.25 15.63 33.20
N PRO A 16 -28.31 16.23 32.63
CA PRO A 16 -29.05 15.66 31.51
C PRO A 16 -28.52 16.08 30.13
N LYS A 17 -28.71 15.16 29.16
CA LYS A 17 -29.01 15.33 27.72
C LYS A 17 -28.08 16.19 26.85
N ALA A 18 -27.53 15.59 25.78
CA ALA A 18 -28.15 15.58 24.46
C ALA A 18 -27.19 15.06 23.37
N GLU A 19 -27.50 13.88 22.83
CA GLU A 19 -27.70 13.62 21.38
C GLU A 19 -26.88 14.48 20.41
N ASN A 20 -25.80 13.91 19.88
CA ASN A 20 -25.42 14.01 18.48
C ASN A 20 -24.64 12.74 18.11
N GLU A 21 -25.38 11.84 17.49
CA GLU A 21 -24.90 10.70 16.74
C GLU A 21 -23.79 11.12 15.77
N LEU A 22 -22.67 10.42 15.86
CA LEU A 22 -21.84 10.05 14.72
C LEU A 22 -21.19 8.73 15.11
N GLU A 23 -22.02 7.69 15.21
CA GLU A 23 -21.52 6.36 14.95
C GLU A 23 -21.01 6.38 13.51
N LEU A 24 -19.70 6.59 13.34
CA LEU A 24 -19.04 6.24 12.09
C LEU A 24 -19.17 4.72 11.95
N SER A 25 -20.29 4.31 11.36
CA SER A 25 -20.42 3.05 10.68
C SER A 25 -19.44 3.07 9.50
N ASN A 26 -18.17 2.79 9.81
CA ASN A 26 -17.19 2.40 8.81
C ASN A 26 -17.45 0.95 8.35
N ASP A 27 -18.72 0.62 8.10
CA ASP A 27 -19.14 -0.48 7.24
C ASP A 27 -18.95 -0.03 5.78
N SER A 28 -17.71 0.35 5.46
CA SER A 28 -17.18 -0.04 4.18
C SER A 28 -16.34 -1.26 4.52
N ILE A 29 -16.96 -2.42 4.32
CA ILE A 29 -16.27 -3.65 3.96
C ILE A 29 -15.22 -3.21 2.95
N PHE A 30 -14.00 -2.98 3.41
CA PHE A 30 -12.88 -2.84 2.51
C PHE A 30 -12.94 -4.14 1.76
N GLU A 31 -13.35 -4.07 0.49
CA GLU A 31 -13.22 -5.19 -0.42
C GLU A 31 -11.84 -5.73 -0.11
N LYS A 32 -11.80 -7.01 0.26
CA LYS A 32 -10.57 -7.73 0.52
C LYS A 32 -9.93 -7.88 -0.85
N ASP A 33 -9.52 -6.75 -1.42
CA ASP A 33 -8.77 -6.59 -2.63
C ASP A 33 -7.65 -7.60 -2.49
N ASP A 34 -7.38 -8.36 -3.54
CA ASP A 34 -6.35 -9.39 -3.60
C ASP A 34 -4.96 -8.80 -3.26
N GLU A 35 -4.71 -8.54 -1.97
CA GLU A 35 -3.48 -7.98 -1.42
C GLU A 35 -2.37 -9.05 -1.40
N ASN A 36 -2.72 -10.29 -1.76
CA ASN A 36 -1.80 -11.39 -1.93
C ASN A 36 -1.17 -11.34 -3.33
N TYR A 37 -0.37 -10.31 -3.61
CA TYR A 37 0.56 -10.40 -4.73
C TYR A 37 1.58 -11.49 -4.44
N LEU A 38 1.46 -12.60 -5.15
CA LEU A 38 2.48 -13.63 -5.18
C LEU A 38 3.59 -13.14 -6.12
N PHE A 39 4.82 -13.06 -5.59
CA PHE A 39 6.03 -12.87 -6.39
C PHE A 39 6.66 -14.26 -6.56
N PRO A 40 6.35 -15.00 -7.63
CA PRO A 40 6.74 -16.40 -7.73
C PRO A 40 8.27 -16.56 -7.75
N PHE A 41 8.98 -15.53 -8.20
CA PHE A 41 10.43 -15.53 -8.43
C PHE A 41 11.24 -15.12 -7.21
N ILE A 42 10.60 -14.71 -6.11
CA ILE A 42 11.30 -14.18 -4.93
C ILE A 42 12.25 -15.19 -4.28
N ASN A 43 11.94 -16.48 -4.38
CA ASN A 43 12.78 -17.58 -3.87
C ASN A 43 13.66 -18.23 -4.94
N HIS A 44 13.54 -17.80 -6.20
CA HIS A 44 14.26 -18.40 -7.33
C HIS A 44 15.51 -17.59 -7.68
N TYR A 45 15.42 -16.25 -7.65
CA TYR A 45 16.53 -15.37 -7.99
C TYR A 45 16.70 -14.26 -6.96
N ALA A 46 17.95 -13.97 -6.60
CA ALA A 46 18.24 -12.84 -5.71
C ALA A 46 17.90 -11.49 -6.37
N TYR A 47 18.09 -11.40 -7.70
CA TYR A 47 17.85 -10.22 -8.52
C TYR A 47 17.43 -10.68 -9.92
N TYR A 48 16.32 -10.14 -10.41
CA TYR A 48 15.81 -10.37 -11.76
C TYR A 48 16.12 -9.16 -12.64
N TYR A 49 16.66 -9.42 -13.83
CA TYR A 49 16.82 -8.43 -14.87
C TYR A 49 16.83 -9.13 -16.22
N ASP A 50 15.94 -8.69 -17.10
CA ASP A 50 15.86 -9.10 -18.48
C ASP A 50 15.92 -7.85 -19.36
N GLU A 51 16.96 -7.75 -20.19
CA GLU A 51 17.22 -6.55 -20.99
C GLU A 51 16.17 -6.35 -22.07
N ASP A 52 15.69 -7.43 -22.69
CA ASP A 52 14.71 -7.38 -23.78
C ASP A 52 13.35 -6.92 -23.24
N GLU A 53 12.89 -7.48 -22.12
CA GLU A 53 11.66 -7.06 -21.45
C GLU A 53 11.75 -5.59 -21.00
N TYR A 54 12.90 -5.19 -20.44
CA TYR A 54 13.10 -3.82 -20.00
C TYR A 54 13.08 -2.83 -21.17
N ASN A 55 13.70 -3.18 -22.29
CA ASN A 55 13.70 -2.37 -23.51
C ASN A 55 12.31 -2.29 -24.13
N GLU A 56 11.52 -3.36 -24.08
CA GLU A 56 10.13 -3.33 -24.52
C GLU A 56 9.28 -2.35 -23.69
N ILE A 57 9.42 -2.36 -22.36
CA ILE A 57 8.76 -1.41 -21.47
C ILE A 57 9.11 0.04 -21.87
N LYS A 58 10.39 0.34 -22.07
CA LYS A 58 10.85 1.67 -22.49
C LYS A 58 10.26 2.08 -23.84
N LYS A 59 10.26 1.16 -24.81
CA LYS A 59 9.69 1.40 -26.14
C LYS A 59 8.20 1.68 -26.09
N ASN A 60 7.45 0.95 -25.27
CA ASN A 60 6.01 1.18 -25.08
C ASN A 60 5.74 2.51 -24.36
N ALA A 61 6.56 2.84 -23.35
CA ALA A 61 6.47 4.10 -22.62
C ALA A 61 6.75 5.31 -23.52
N ALA A 62 7.81 5.24 -24.35
CA ALA A 62 8.18 6.30 -25.28
C ALA A 62 7.10 6.58 -26.35
N LYS A 63 6.28 5.57 -26.68
CA LYS A 63 5.14 5.70 -27.60
C LYS A 63 3.86 6.20 -26.93
N GLY A 64 3.85 6.37 -25.61
CA GLY A 64 2.67 6.77 -24.84
C GLY A 64 1.60 5.68 -24.71
N TYR A 65 1.94 4.41 -24.95
CA TYR A 65 0.98 3.30 -24.83
C TYR A 65 0.80 2.90 -23.38
N LEU A 66 -0.01 3.65 -22.63
CA LEU A 66 -0.17 3.50 -21.18
C LEU A 66 -0.53 2.08 -20.76
N GLU A 67 -1.60 1.49 -21.31
CA GLU A 67 -2.05 0.13 -20.97
C GLU A 67 -1.00 -0.93 -21.29
N LYS A 68 -0.36 -0.85 -22.47
CA LYS A 68 0.68 -1.80 -22.87
C LYS A 68 1.91 -1.68 -21.99
N THR A 69 2.29 -0.45 -21.63
CA THR A 69 3.39 -0.19 -20.72
C THR A 69 3.08 -0.76 -19.34
N TYR A 70 1.86 -0.54 -18.84
CA TYR A 70 1.40 -1.12 -17.59
C TYR A 70 1.46 -2.65 -17.58
N GLN A 71 0.94 -3.31 -18.61
CA GLN A 71 0.98 -4.78 -18.72
C GLN A 71 2.41 -5.32 -18.77
N SER A 72 3.26 -4.71 -19.59
CA SER A 72 4.67 -5.11 -19.73
C SER A 72 5.43 -4.93 -18.41
N LEU A 73 5.24 -3.79 -17.76
CA LEU A 73 5.86 -3.47 -16.48
C LEU A 73 5.35 -4.36 -15.35
N TYR A 74 4.04 -4.68 -15.34
CA TYR A 74 3.46 -5.61 -14.38
C TYR A 74 4.13 -6.98 -14.47
N ASN A 75 4.22 -7.55 -15.68
CA ASN A 75 4.84 -8.85 -15.92
C ASN A 75 6.31 -8.87 -15.48
N TYR A 76 7.05 -7.79 -15.75
CA TYR A 76 8.44 -7.65 -15.32
C TYR A 76 8.57 -7.57 -13.78
N VAL A 77 7.73 -6.76 -13.13
CA VAL A 77 7.76 -6.56 -11.67
C VAL A 77 7.35 -7.82 -10.90
N MET A 78 6.42 -8.61 -11.42
CA MET A 78 6.02 -9.89 -10.79
C MET A 78 7.17 -10.92 -10.74
N LYS A 79 8.21 -10.74 -11.55
CA LYS A 79 9.41 -11.58 -11.56
C LYS A 79 10.52 -11.07 -10.63
N PHE A 80 10.28 -10.01 -9.86
CA PHE A 80 11.27 -9.45 -8.94
C PHE A 80 11.82 -10.47 -7.94
N GLY A 81 13.15 -10.44 -7.78
CA GLY A 81 13.84 -11.04 -6.66
C GLY A 81 13.92 -10.08 -5.46
N PRO A 82 14.34 -10.56 -4.27
CA PRO A 82 14.43 -9.74 -3.06
C PRO A 82 15.26 -8.47 -3.22
N LYS A 83 16.36 -8.52 -3.98
CA LYS A 83 17.24 -7.34 -4.20
C LYS A 83 16.61 -6.30 -5.11
N ASN A 84 15.67 -6.66 -5.99
CA ASN A 84 14.96 -5.68 -6.83
C ASN A 84 14.13 -4.73 -5.99
N PHE A 85 13.49 -5.19 -4.91
CA PHE A 85 12.70 -4.32 -4.04
C PHE A 85 13.53 -3.21 -3.37
N GLN A 86 14.85 -3.40 -3.25
CA GLN A 86 15.76 -2.37 -2.74
C GLN A 86 16.30 -1.48 -3.87
N LYS A 87 16.75 -2.08 -4.98
CA LYS A 87 17.43 -1.36 -6.07
C LYS A 87 16.47 -0.71 -7.07
N ASP A 88 15.40 -1.43 -7.41
CA ASP A 88 14.47 -1.13 -8.50
C ASP A 88 13.05 -0.82 -7.98
N ASN A 89 12.92 -0.42 -6.70
CA ASN A 89 11.64 -0.03 -6.10
C ASN A 89 10.87 1.04 -6.91
N TYR A 90 11.59 1.83 -7.69
CA TYR A 90 11.01 2.85 -8.57
C TYR A 90 10.17 2.28 -9.71
N LEU A 91 10.48 1.07 -10.20
CA LEU A 91 9.66 0.38 -11.20
C LEU A 91 8.31 -0.03 -10.60
N LEU A 92 8.32 -0.49 -9.35
CA LEU A 92 7.10 -0.79 -8.61
C LEU A 92 6.28 0.48 -8.32
N TRP A 93 6.93 1.60 -8.00
CA TRP A 93 6.26 2.91 -7.88
C TRP A 93 5.62 3.36 -9.19
N ARG A 94 6.33 3.21 -10.31
CA ARG A 94 5.79 3.51 -11.65
C ARG A 94 4.59 2.64 -11.99
N LEU A 95 4.65 1.36 -11.66
CA LEU A 95 3.54 0.44 -11.84
C LEU A 95 2.30 0.89 -11.05
N ALA A 96 2.50 1.32 -9.79
CA ALA A 96 1.43 1.87 -8.96
C ALA A 96 0.80 3.13 -9.56
N LYS A 97 1.63 4.07 -10.06
CA LYS A 97 1.18 5.29 -10.73
C LYS A 97 0.39 5.00 -12.00
N MET A 98 0.84 4.05 -12.82
CA MET A 98 0.11 3.63 -14.02
C MET A 98 -1.21 2.96 -13.67
N ALA A 99 -1.25 2.12 -12.63
CA ALA A 99 -2.49 1.52 -12.14
C ALA A 99 -3.50 2.59 -11.71
N GLU A 100 -3.04 3.63 -10.99
CA GLU A 100 -3.85 4.78 -10.58
C GLU A 100 -4.41 5.54 -11.78
N GLN A 101 -3.58 5.82 -12.80
CA GLN A 101 -3.99 6.50 -14.02
C GLN A 101 -5.04 5.71 -14.83
N LEU A 102 -4.97 4.38 -14.79
CA LEU A 102 -5.92 3.48 -15.45
C LEU A 102 -7.20 3.22 -14.62
N GLY A 103 -7.31 3.80 -13.44
CA GLY A 103 -8.47 3.61 -12.56
C GLY A 103 -8.45 2.33 -11.73
N TYR A 104 -7.36 1.55 -11.75
CA TYR A 104 -7.17 0.36 -10.92
C TYR A 104 -6.74 0.74 -9.49
N THR A 105 -7.63 1.44 -8.76
CA THR A 105 -7.35 2.04 -7.45
C THR A 105 -6.94 1.02 -6.38
N GLY A 106 -7.59 -0.15 -6.29
CA GLY A 106 -7.21 -1.22 -5.36
C GLY A 106 -5.78 -1.70 -5.62
N LYS A 107 -5.46 -1.98 -6.90
CA LYS A 107 -4.10 -2.41 -7.31
C LYS A 107 -3.05 -1.33 -7.01
N ALA A 108 -3.35 -0.08 -7.34
CA ALA A 108 -2.47 1.05 -7.08
C ALA A 108 -2.13 1.17 -5.59
N LYS A 109 -3.14 1.15 -4.71
CA LYS A 109 -2.96 1.18 -3.25
C LYS A 109 -2.05 0.04 -2.76
N ALA A 110 -2.31 -1.17 -3.22
CA ALA A 110 -1.54 -2.34 -2.79
C ALA A 110 -0.07 -2.28 -3.28
N PHE A 111 0.19 -1.81 -4.51
CA PHE A 111 1.56 -1.56 -4.97
C PHE A 111 2.25 -0.43 -4.19
N TYR A 112 1.55 0.67 -3.88
CA TYR A 112 2.13 1.75 -3.06
C TYR A 112 2.53 1.27 -1.66
N ARG A 113 1.70 0.44 -1.02
CA ARG A 113 2.03 -0.16 0.28
C ARG A 113 3.31 -0.99 0.20
N LEU A 114 3.48 -1.79 -0.87
CA LEU A 114 4.73 -2.54 -1.09
C LEU A 114 5.94 -1.61 -1.26
N VAL A 115 5.80 -0.54 -2.05
CA VAL A 115 6.89 0.45 -2.22
C VAL A 115 7.34 0.99 -0.87
N ILE A 116 6.40 1.43 -0.04
CA ILE A 116 6.67 2.02 1.28
C ILE A 116 7.29 0.97 2.21
N LYS A 117 6.74 -0.24 2.26
CA LYS A 117 7.24 -1.34 3.11
C LYS A 117 8.69 -1.71 2.80
N HIS A 118 9.08 -1.66 1.52
CA HIS A 118 10.42 -2.00 1.07
C HIS A 118 11.32 -0.77 0.87
N HIS A 119 10.85 0.41 1.23
CA HIS A 119 11.63 1.62 1.17
C HIS A 119 12.64 1.63 2.33
N PRO A 120 13.96 1.72 2.07
CA PRO A 120 14.93 1.89 3.15
C PRO A 120 14.63 3.21 3.87
N SER A 121 14.44 3.18 5.18
CA SER A 121 14.21 4.37 6.00
C SER A 121 15.33 5.39 5.77
N GLY A 122 15.05 6.47 5.02
CA GLY A 122 15.98 7.58 4.81
C GLY A 122 16.31 8.00 3.37
N GLN A 123 15.76 7.36 2.32
CA GLN A 123 15.95 7.81 0.93
C GLN A 123 14.75 8.61 0.37
N ASP A 124 15.01 9.65 -0.41
CA ASP A 124 13.95 10.39 -1.13
C ASP A 124 13.67 9.73 -2.49
N MET A 125 12.39 9.57 -2.83
CA MET A 125 11.92 8.95 -4.08
C MET A 125 11.77 9.95 -5.24
N SER A 126 11.99 11.24 -4.99
CA SER A 126 11.80 12.35 -5.95
C SER A 126 12.81 12.40 -7.10
N HIS A 127 13.96 11.71 -7.00
CA HIS A 127 15.09 11.83 -7.94
C HIS A 127 15.41 10.52 -8.68
N ARG A 128 14.49 9.94 -9.47
CA ARG A 128 14.79 8.69 -10.21
C ARG A 128 14.48 8.78 -11.71
N ARG A 129 15.43 8.25 -12.51
CA ARG A 129 15.61 8.47 -13.96
C ARG A 129 14.32 8.31 -14.79
N PRO A 130 14.09 9.15 -15.80
CA PRO A 130 13.03 8.92 -16.80
C PRO A 130 13.26 7.57 -17.52
N LEU A 131 12.17 6.88 -17.87
CA LEU A 131 12.20 5.73 -18.79
C LEU A 131 12.53 6.21 -20.20
#